data_AF-A0A1Q9MZY9-F1
#
_entry.id   AF-A0A1Q9MZY9-F1
#
_cell.length_a   1.000
_cell.length_b   1.000
_cell.length_c   1.000
_cell.angle_alpha   90.00
_cell.angle_beta   90.00
_cell.angle_gamma   90.00
#
_symmetry.space_group_name_H-M   'P 1'
#
loop_
_entity.id
_entity.type
_entity.pdbx_description
1 polymer ?
#
loop_
_entity_poly.entity_id
_entity_poly.type
_entity_poly.pdbx_seq_one_letter_code
_entity_poly.pdbx_strand_id
1 'polypeptide(L)'
;MLPQLLGSSIFVVIAVITFYYARKSRNQPDKAGKFFTNEVLIGVLYILTAILYPFFYGGTGISPETETTMYWISLLVWSVEITIFIVNILVEKGKCKRNPQLLVDRDYECVKTAYRTNYRYDVKKDFKRKALHLLAVLVIVIAWEMSRILDSFGALPLGMTDHPFAFYRWMVNTIGFAFIIMFAIGDLVRLMYNTCLPPWAATWFTSSIKEDELVTFSATAPLVLGLVPFLFAPYQLFLSVALITSLADAAASLVGKQFGKHHLSATSKKTFEGLFAGAVAAFTIVALAMGTLVSITIALSMAAIATSLFVLVDIFTKKLSDNIVNSLACGTGLVIVFLLV
;
A
#
# COMPACT_ATOMS: atom_id res chain seq x y z
N MET A 1 -12.82 -17.51 16.05
CA MET A 1 -13.14 -17.56 14.60
C MET A 1 -14.10 -16.47 14.14
N LEU A 2 -15.15 -16.11 14.90
CA LEU A 2 -16.09 -15.07 14.45
C LEU A 2 -15.43 -13.72 14.06
N PRO A 3 -14.57 -13.09 14.89
CA PRO A 3 -13.98 -11.80 14.51
C PRO A 3 -13.01 -11.91 13.32
N GLN A 4 -12.36 -13.06 13.13
CA GLN A 4 -11.58 -13.34 11.93
C GLN A 4 -12.44 -13.29 10.66
N LEU A 5 -13.60 -13.95 10.68
CA LEU A 5 -14.51 -13.99 9.54
C LEU A 5 -15.14 -12.62 9.25
N LEU A 6 -15.47 -11.85 10.30
CA LEU A 6 -15.97 -10.49 10.15
C LEU A 6 -14.93 -9.54 9.54
N GLY A 7 -13.66 -9.65 9.93
CA GLY A 7 -12.62 -8.82 9.30
C GLY A 7 -12.38 -9.22 7.84
N SER A 8 -12.43 -10.53 7.55
CA SER A 8 -12.32 -11.04 6.18
C SER A 8 -13.46 -10.52 5.29
N SER A 9 -14.69 -10.45 5.81
CA SER A 9 -15.85 -10.00 5.05
C SER A 9 -15.75 -8.53 4.63
N ILE A 10 -15.11 -7.66 5.44
CA ILE A 10 -14.83 -6.27 5.06
C ILE A 10 -14.03 -6.22 3.74
N PHE A 11 -12.95 -6.99 3.64
CA PHE A 11 -12.11 -7.02 2.45
C PHE A 11 -12.83 -7.68 1.25
N VAL A 12 -13.67 -8.69 1.48
CA VAL A 12 -14.52 -9.27 0.42
C VAL A 12 -15.49 -8.23 -0.13
N VAL A 13 -16.15 -7.44 0.73
CA VAL A 13 -17.07 -6.38 0.30
C VAL A 13 -16.32 -5.33 -0.52
N ILE A 14 -15.16 -4.88 -0.07
CA ILE A 14 -14.32 -3.93 -0.82
C ILE A 14 -13.89 -4.52 -2.17
N ALA A 15 -13.51 -5.80 -2.23
CA ALA A 15 -13.15 -6.48 -3.47
C ALA A 15 -14.33 -6.52 -4.46
N VAL A 16 -15.52 -6.88 -4.00
CA VAL A 16 -16.73 -6.92 -4.84
C VAL A 16 -17.05 -5.54 -5.42
N ILE A 17 -16.99 -4.48 -4.61
CA ILE A 17 -17.22 -3.11 -5.09
C ILE A 17 -16.12 -2.70 -6.08
N THR A 18 -14.87 -3.08 -5.82
CA THR A 18 -13.72 -2.83 -6.71
C THR A 18 -13.90 -3.51 -8.07
N PHE A 19 -14.30 -4.79 -8.09
CA PHE A 19 -14.59 -5.52 -9.33
C PHE A 19 -15.79 -4.93 -10.08
N TYR A 20 -16.84 -4.54 -9.35
CA TYR A 20 -17.99 -3.84 -9.93
C TYR A 20 -17.54 -2.54 -10.61
N TYR A 21 -16.72 -1.74 -9.93
CA TYR A 21 -16.17 -0.51 -10.48
C TYR A 21 -15.30 -0.75 -11.71
N ALA A 22 -14.37 -1.70 -11.65
CA ALA A 22 -13.49 -2.07 -12.76
C ALA A 22 -14.32 -2.46 -13.99
N ARG A 23 -15.34 -3.31 -13.81
CA ARG A 23 -16.24 -3.73 -14.88
C ARG A 23 -17.06 -2.56 -15.45
N LYS A 24 -17.62 -1.71 -14.58
CA LYS A 24 -18.46 -0.57 -14.98
C LYS A 24 -17.65 0.49 -15.75
N SER A 25 -16.43 0.76 -15.30
CA SER A 25 -15.61 1.85 -15.84
C SER A 25 -14.74 1.45 -17.03
N ARG A 26 -14.58 0.15 -17.35
CA ARG A 26 -13.69 -0.32 -18.43
C ARG A 26 -13.91 0.32 -19.81
N ASN A 27 -15.14 0.75 -20.10
CA ASN A 27 -15.54 1.33 -21.38
C ASN A 27 -15.49 2.86 -21.39
N GLN A 28 -15.05 3.50 -20.30
CA GLN A 28 -14.92 4.96 -20.27
C GLN A 28 -13.82 5.40 -21.25
N PRO A 29 -14.06 6.45 -22.06
CA PRO A 29 -13.12 6.88 -23.11
C PRO A 29 -11.71 7.21 -22.59
N ASP A 30 -11.63 7.78 -21.38
CA ASP A 30 -10.38 8.15 -20.71
C ASP A 30 -9.61 6.95 -20.13
N LYS A 31 -10.25 5.78 -20.03
CA LYS A 31 -9.64 4.53 -19.51
C LYS A 31 -9.27 3.51 -20.56
N ALA A 32 -9.93 3.52 -21.71
CA ALA A 32 -10.03 2.41 -22.67
C ALA A 32 -8.82 1.45 -22.66
N GLY A 33 -8.93 0.36 -21.90
CA GLY A 33 -7.97 -0.74 -21.82
C GLY A 33 -6.69 -0.54 -20.98
N LYS A 34 -6.39 0.67 -20.49
CA LYS A 34 -5.11 0.95 -19.82
C LYS A 34 -5.04 0.46 -18.38
N PHE A 35 -6.12 0.59 -17.61
CA PHE A 35 -6.11 0.37 -16.15
C PHE A 35 -6.91 -0.83 -15.68
N PHE A 36 -7.75 -1.42 -16.53
CA PHE A 36 -8.66 -2.51 -16.15
C PHE A 36 -7.93 -3.67 -15.45
N THR A 37 -6.78 -4.09 -15.99
CA THR A 37 -5.97 -5.16 -15.40
C THR A 37 -5.48 -4.81 -14.00
N ASN A 38 -5.07 -3.56 -13.76
CA ASN A 38 -4.65 -3.11 -12.43
C ASN A 38 -5.82 -3.08 -11.46
N GLU A 39 -6.98 -2.59 -11.88
CA GLU A 39 -8.17 -2.54 -11.04
C GLU A 39 -8.66 -3.95 -10.65
N VAL A 40 -8.59 -4.90 -11.58
CA VAL A 40 -8.86 -6.32 -11.30
C VAL A 40 -7.82 -6.88 -10.34
N LEU A 41 -6.53 -6.60 -10.55
CA LEU A 41 -5.46 -7.06 -9.67
C LEU A 41 -5.62 -6.53 -8.23
N ILE A 42 -6.04 -5.28 -8.07
CA ILE A 42 -6.36 -4.69 -6.76
C ILE A 42 -7.51 -5.46 -6.09
N GLY A 43 -8.59 -5.76 -6.83
CA GLY A 43 -9.68 -6.60 -6.34
C GLY A 43 -9.21 -7.99 -5.89
N VAL A 44 -8.31 -8.62 -6.66
CA VAL A 44 -7.71 -9.92 -6.31
C VAL A 44 -6.87 -9.82 -5.02
N LEU A 45 -6.10 -8.74 -4.84
CA LEU A 45 -5.32 -8.55 -3.62
C LEU A 45 -6.20 -8.34 -2.39
N TYR A 46 -7.37 -7.71 -2.52
CA TYR A 46 -8.34 -7.66 -1.43
C TYR A 46 -8.88 -9.05 -1.08
N ILE A 47 -9.18 -9.90 -2.08
CA ILE A 47 -9.58 -11.30 -1.83
C ILE A 47 -8.45 -12.07 -1.15
N LEU A 48 -7.21 -11.92 -1.61
CA LEU A 48 -6.05 -12.54 -0.98
C LEU A 48 -5.90 -12.10 0.48
N THR A 49 -6.08 -10.79 0.75
CA THR A 49 -6.08 -10.26 2.12
C THR A 49 -7.19 -10.88 2.97
N ALA A 50 -8.40 -11.02 2.42
CA ALA A 50 -9.51 -11.68 3.11
C ALA A 50 -9.21 -13.16 3.45
N ILE A 51 -8.55 -13.88 2.54
CA ILE A 51 -8.16 -15.28 2.74
C ILE A 51 -7.07 -15.40 3.81
N LEU A 52 -6.08 -14.51 3.79
CA LEU A 52 -4.95 -14.54 4.72
C LEU A 52 -5.31 -14.02 6.13
N TYR A 53 -6.30 -13.15 6.24
CA TYR A 53 -6.63 -12.46 7.49
C TYR A 53 -6.84 -13.36 8.71
N PRO A 54 -7.59 -14.48 8.62
CA PRO A 54 -7.78 -15.38 9.76
C PRO A 54 -6.50 -16.01 10.32
N PHE A 55 -5.39 -15.95 9.59
CA PHE A 55 -4.15 -16.66 9.92
C PHE A 55 -3.05 -15.73 10.45
N PHE A 56 -3.22 -14.40 10.45
CA PHE A 56 -2.10 -13.48 10.72
C PHE A 56 -1.44 -13.63 12.09
N TYR A 57 -2.18 -14.08 13.09
CA TYR A 57 -1.64 -14.33 14.43
C TYR A 57 -1.30 -15.80 14.68
N GLY A 58 -1.54 -16.67 13.69
CA GLY A 58 -1.16 -18.07 13.74
C GLY A 58 0.35 -18.25 13.92
N GLY A 59 0.74 -19.19 14.79
CA GLY A 59 2.14 -19.51 15.05
C GLY A 59 2.92 -18.45 15.86
N THR A 60 2.24 -17.46 16.45
CA THR A 60 2.89 -16.44 17.30
C THR A 60 3.07 -16.88 18.77
N GLY A 61 2.45 -18.01 19.16
CA GLY A 61 2.57 -18.58 20.51
C GLY A 61 1.61 -18.00 21.55
N ILE A 62 0.83 -16.96 21.20
CA ILE A 62 -0.18 -16.39 22.09
C ILE A 62 -1.35 -17.35 22.32
N SER A 63 -2.08 -17.16 23.44
CA SER A 63 -3.29 -17.95 23.70
C SER A 63 -4.41 -17.64 22.70
N PRO A 64 -5.32 -18.59 22.43
CA PRO A 64 -6.49 -18.36 21.57
C PRO A 64 -7.38 -17.20 22.05
N GLU A 65 -7.45 -16.96 23.36
CA GLU A 65 -8.20 -15.86 23.96
C GLU A 65 -7.57 -14.50 23.63
N THR A 66 -6.25 -14.39 23.77
CA THR A 66 -5.49 -13.18 23.40
C THR A 66 -5.58 -12.92 21.90
N GLU A 67 -5.42 -13.95 21.08
CA GLU A 67 -5.61 -13.86 19.62
C GLU A 67 -7.01 -13.33 19.26
N THR A 68 -8.05 -13.93 19.85
CA THR A 68 -9.45 -13.53 19.61
C THR A 68 -9.68 -12.08 20.04
N THR A 69 -9.11 -11.66 21.17
CA THR A 69 -9.19 -10.28 21.68
C THR A 69 -8.55 -9.28 20.72
N MET A 70 -7.38 -9.61 20.17
CA MET A 70 -6.67 -8.77 19.20
C MET A 70 -7.49 -8.56 17.92
N TYR A 71 -8.14 -9.60 17.41
CA TYR A 71 -9.06 -9.48 16.27
C TYR A 71 -10.26 -8.58 16.60
N TRP A 72 -10.85 -8.69 17.79
CA TRP A 72 -11.95 -7.81 18.21
C TRP A 72 -11.55 -6.34 18.31
N ILE A 73 -10.37 -6.07 18.88
CA ILE A 73 -9.87 -4.69 18.97
C ILE A 73 -9.60 -4.12 17.56
N SER A 74 -8.99 -4.93 16.67
CA SER A 74 -8.75 -4.52 15.27
C SER A 74 -10.07 -4.17 14.58
N LEU A 75 -11.08 -5.04 14.72
CA LEU A 75 -12.42 -4.79 14.19
C LEU A 75 -13.08 -3.55 14.75
N LEU A 76 -12.94 -3.29 16.06
CA LEU A 76 -13.49 -2.09 16.69
C LEU A 76 -12.88 -0.84 16.07
N VAL A 77 -11.55 -0.79 15.93
CA VAL A 77 -10.83 0.34 15.31
C VAL A 77 -11.35 0.59 13.90
N TRP A 78 -11.42 -0.46 13.07
CA TRP A 78 -11.88 -0.31 11.68
C TRP A 78 -13.36 0.03 11.59
N SER A 79 -14.20 -0.51 12.47
CA SER A 79 -15.64 -0.20 12.49
C SER A 79 -15.89 1.26 12.84
N VAL A 80 -15.15 1.80 13.81
CA VAL A 80 -15.19 3.22 14.16
C VAL A 80 -14.77 4.08 12.97
N GLU A 81 -13.65 3.73 12.33
CA GLU A 81 -13.15 4.43 11.14
C GLU A 81 -14.16 4.42 9.98
N ILE A 82 -14.67 3.24 9.61
CA ILE A 82 -15.68 3.07 8.55
C ILE A 82 -16.91 3.91 8.89
N THR A 83 -17.36 3.90 10.14
CA THR A 83 -18.51 4.69 10.60
C THR A 83 -18.26 6.19 10.43
N ILE A 84 -17.09 6.68 10.84
CA ILE A 84 -16.70 8.09 10.66
C ILE A 84 -16.72 8.47 9.17
N PHE A 85 -16.16 7.63 8.29
CA PHE A 85 -16.18 7.87 6.85
C PHE A 85 -17.60 7.90 6.29
N ILE A 86 -18.45 6.93 6.63
CA ILE A 86 -19.83 6.86 6.18
C ILE A 86 -20.61 8.11 6.63
N VAL A 87 -20.47 8.52 7.90
CA VAL A 87 -21.12 9.74 8.40
C VAL A 87 -20.67 10.97 7.61
N ASN A 88 -19.37 11.13 7.36
CA ASN A 88 -18.86 12.24 6.57
C ASN A 88 -19.43 12.24 5.14
N ILE A 89 -19.45 11.09 4.48
CA ILE A 89 -20.02 10.93 3.12
C ILE A 89 -21.51 11.29 3.11
N LEU A 90 -22.28 10.82 4.09
CA LEU A 90 -23.71 11.11 4.20
C LEU A 90 -23.98 12.60 4.47
N VAL A 91 -23.17 13.25 5.31
CA VAL A 91 -23.24 14.70 5.56
C VAL A 91 -22.98 15.47 4.28
N GLU A 92 -21.92 15.15 3.53
CA GLU A 92 -21.59 15.83 2.29
C GLU A 92 -22.65 15.59 1.19
N LYS A 93 -23.20 14.37 1.11
CA LYS A 93 -24.35 14.07 0.25
C LYS A 93 -25.56 14.94 0.60
N GLY A 94 -25.84 15.12 1.90
CA GLY A 94 -26.90 16.00 2.39
C GLY A 94 -26.68 17.47 2.01
N LYS A 95 -25.44 17.98 2.14
CA LYS A 95 -25.08 19.33 1.73
C LYS A 95 -25.26 19.55 0.22
N CYS A 96 -24.78 18.61 -0.60
CA CYS A 96 -24.91 18.70 -2.06
C CYS A 96 -26.38 18.64 -2.52
N LYS A 97 -27.21 17.84 -1.84
CA LYS A 97 -28.66 17.80 -2.13
C LYS A 97 -29.36 19.13 -1.85
N ARG A 98 -28.89 19.89 -0.83
CA ARG A 98 -29.46 21.18 -0.43
C ARG A 98 -28.90 22.37 -1.22
N ASN A 99 -27.72 22.23 -1.82
CA ASN A 99 -27.07 23.30 -2.57
C ASN A 99 -26.64 22.78 -3.95
N PRO A 100 -27.46 23.00 -5.00
CA PRO A 100 -27.15 22.58 -6.37
C PRO A 100 -25.83 23.12 -6.92
N GLN A 101 -25.38 24.29 -6.46
CA GLN A 101 -24.09 24.85 -6.89
C GLN A 101 -22.92 23.95 -6.46
N LEU A 102 -22.99 23.33 -5.27
CA LEU A 102 -21.97 22.38 -4.82
C LEU A 102 -21.89 21.13 -5.69
N LEU A 103 -23.00 20.72 -6.33
CA LEU A 103 -22.97 19.60 -7.27
C LEU A 103 -22.19 19.95 -8.53
N VAL A 104 -22.33 21.18 -9.03
CA VAL A 104 -21.59 21.69 -10.20
C VAL A 104 -20.11 21.86 -9.86
N ASP A 105 -19.81 22.49 -8.72
CA ASP A 105 -18.43 22.79 -8.30
C ASP A 105 -17.64 21.50 -8.00
N ARG A 106 -18.32 20.44 -7.57
CA ARG A 106 -17.72 19.14 -7.24
C ARG A 106 -17.94 18.09 -8.32
N ASP A 107 -18.43 18.49 -9.49
CA ASP A 107 -18.52 17.60 -10.62
C ASP A 107 -17.13 17.06 -10.96
N TYR A 108 -17.04 15.75 -11.23
CA TYR A 108 -15.73 15.12 -11.35
C TYR A 108 -14.99 15.52 -12.62
N GLU A 109 -15.71 15.86 -13.70
CA GLU A 109 -15.08 16.36 -14.92
C GLU A 109 -14.53 17.77 -14.69
N CYS A 110 -15.23 18.62 -13.94
CA CYS A 110 -14.72 19.91 -13.50
C CYS A 110 -13.44 19.76 -12.69
N VAL A 111 -13.42 18.84 -11.71
CA VAL A 111 -12.24 18.56 -10.88
C VAL A 111 -11.08 18.03 -11.73
N LYS A 112 -11.31 17.07 -12.63
CA LYS A 112 -10.28 16.55 -13.55
C LYS A 112 -9.71 17.65 -14.43
N THR A 113 -10.56 18.52 -14.97
CA THR A 113 -10.14 19.62 -15.83
C THR A 113 -9.31 20.63 -15.07
N ALA A 114 -9.80 21.10 -13.91
CA ALA A 114 -9.06 22.02 -13.05
C ALA A 114 -7.72 21.44 -12.60
N TYR A 115 -7.69 20.14 -12.30
CA TYR A 115 -6.46 19.44 -11.97
C TYR A 115 -5.47 19.48 -13.13
N ARG A 116 -5.87 19.03 -14.33
CA ARG A 116 -4.99 18.97 -15.52
C ARG A 116 -4.43 20.33 -15.90
N THR A 117 -5.26 21.38 -15.84
CA THR A 117 -4.83 22.76 -16.15
C THR A 117 -3.74 23.25 -15.19
N ASN A 118 -3.80 22.87 -13.93
CA ASN A 118 -2.85 23.30 -12.90
C ASN A 118 -1.76 22.26 -12.61
N TYR A 119 -1.79 21.10 -13.27
CA TYR A 119 -0.91 19.99 -12.95
C TYR A 119 0.50 20.24 -13.47
N ARG A 120 1.45 20.36 -12.54
CA ARG A 120 2.87 20.29 -12.83
C ARG A 120 3.47 19.12 -12.07
N TYR A 121 3.96 18.12 -12.79
CA TYR A 121 4.63 16.97 -12.20
C TYR A 121 6.12 17.24 -12.09
N ASP A 122 6.51 17.90 -11.00
CA ASP A 122 7.89 18.22 -10.68
C ASP A 122 8.48 17.26 -9.63
N VAL A 123 9.77 17.44 -9.34
CA VAL A 123 10.50 16.67 -8.33
C VAL A 123 9.85 16.83 -6.94
N LYS A 124 9.35 18.03 -6.62
CA LYS A 124 8.73 18.33 -5.32
C LYS A 124 7.44 17.55 -5.11
N LYS A 125 6.56 17.49 -6.11
CA LYS A 125 5.32 16.72 -6.07
C LYS A 125 5.61 15.23 -6.02
N ASP A 126 6.61 14.76 -6.76
CA ASP A 126 7.02 13.36 -6.70
C ASP A 126 7.57 12.97 -5.32
N PHE A 127 8.43 13.81 -4.75
CA PHE A 127 8.95 13.63 -3.39
C PHE A 127 7.83 13.52 -2.36
N LYS A 128 6.83 14.42 -2.39
CA LYS A 128 5.67 14.36 -1.49
C LYS A 128 4.91 13.03 -1.60
N ARG A 129 4.68 12.53 -2.83
CA ARG A 129 4.02 11.24 -3.03
C ARG A 129 4.86 10.08 -2.48
N LYS A 130 6.16 10.07 -2.77
CA LYS A 130 7.07 9.01 -2.27
C LYS A 130 7.23 9.07 -0.74
N ALA A 131 7.19 10.24 -0.13
CA ALA A 131 7.15 10.40 1.32
C ALA A 131 5.88 9.77 1.93
N LEU A 132 4.74 9.86 1.25
CA LEU A 132 3.52 9.16 1.68
C LEU A 132 3.68 7.63 1.59
N HIS A 133 4.40 7.10 0.60
CA HIS A 133 4.68 5.66 0.52
C HIS A 133 5.56 5.18 1.70
N LEU A 134 6.48 6.03 2.18
CA LEU A 134 7.30 5.74 3.36
C LEU A 134 6.49 5.68 4.66
N LEU A 135 5.25 6.17 4.68
CA LEU A 135 4.37 6.02 5.85
C LEU A 135 4.13 4.53 6.19
N ALA A 136 4.01 3.66 5.18
CA ALA A 136 3.88 2.23 5.40
C ALA A 136 5.12 1.65 6.10
N VAL A 137 6.33 2.06 5.67
CA VAL A 137 7.58 1.67 6.33
C VAL A 137 7.64 2.20 7.75
N LEU A 138 7.23 3.45 7.97
CA LEU A 138 7.24 4.07 9.29
C LEU A 138 6.34 3.30 10.27
N VAL A 139 5.15 2.89 9.85
CA VAL A 139 4.25 2.05 10.66
C VAL A 139 4.94 0.74 11.05
N ILE A 140 5.63 0.09 10.10
CA ILE A 140 6.35 -1.18 10.34
C ILE A 140 7.47 -1.00 11.38
N VAL A 141 8.31 0.02 11.20
CA VAL A 141 9.45 0.30 12.09
C VAL A 141 8.96 0.71 13.48
N ILE A 142 7.98 1.62 13.56
CA ILE A 142 7.41 2.06 14.84
C ILE A 142 6.78 0.87 15.59
N ALA A 143 5.99 0.04 14.91
CA ALA A 143 5.38 -1.14 15.54
C ALA A 143 6.44 -2.11 16.10
N TRP A 144 7.53 -2.31 15.37
CA TRP A 144 8.63 -3.19 15.80
C TRP A 144 9.39 -2.61 16.99
N GLU A 145 9.79 -1.34 16.93
CA GLU A 145 10.51 -0.71 18.04
C GLU A 145 9.64 -0.54 19.28
N MET A 146 8.36 -0.18 19.12
CA MET A 146 7.40 -0.16 20.24
C MET A 146 7.25 -1.53 20.88
N SER A 147 7.16 -2.59 20.07
CA SER A 147 7.11 -3.96 20.56
C SER A 147 8.34 -4.30 21.41
N ARG A 148 9.56 -4.03 20.91
CA ARG A 148 10.81 -4.30 21.64
C ARG A 148 10.93 -3.49 22.93
N ILE A 149 10.56 -2.21 22.88
CA ILE A 149 10.61 -1.32 24.04
C ILE A 149 9.64 -1.82 25.11
N LEU A 150 8.39 -2.12 24.76
CA LEU A 150 7.39 -2.61 25.73
C LEU A 150 7.77 -3.97 26.30
N ASP A 151 8.32 -4.87 25.48
CA ASP A 151 8.83 -6.17 25.91
C ASP A 151 9.96 -6.01 26.94
N SER A 152 10.91 -5.09 26.69
CA SER A 152 12.01 -4.80 27.62
C SER A 152 11.55 -4.27 28.98
N PHE A 153 10.35 -3.71 29.06
CA PHE A 153 9.73 -3.26 30.31
C PHE A 153 8.76 -4.30 30.93
N GLY A 154 8.58 -5.47 30.31
CA GLY A 154 7.54 -6.43 30.69
C GLY A 154 6.12 -5.87 30.59
N ALA A 155 5.93 -4.86 29.74
CA ALA A 155 4.71 -4.05 29.63
C ALA A 155 3.89 -4.38 28.37
N LEU A 156 4.15 -5.52 27.72
CA LEU A 156 3.34 -5.97 26.61
C LEU A 156 1.90 -6.24 27.09
N PRO A 157 0.88 -5.66 26.44
CA PRO A 157 -0.48 -5.71 26.93
C PRO A 157 -1.14 -7.07 26.64
N LEU A 158 -2.31 -7.30 27.26
CA LEU A 158 -3.25 -8.38 26.88
C LEU A 158 -2.66 -9.81 26.94
N GLY A 159 -1.73 -10.07 27.86
CA GLY A 159 -1.10 -11.39 27.98
C GLY A 159 -0.12 -11.71 26.86
N MET A 160 0.38 -10.68 26.15
CA MET A 160 1.46 -10.81 25.16
C MET A 160 2.86 -10.72 25.79
N THR A 161 2.98 -10.77 27.12
CA THR A 161 4.28 -10.88 27.80
C THR A 161 5.09 -12.00 27.15
N ASP A 162 6.33 -11.74 26.78
CA ASP A 162 7.24 -12.65 26.08
C ASP A 162 6.87 -12.98 24.61
N HIS A 163 5.89 -12.28 24.04
CA HIS A 163 5.48 -12.44 22.62
C HIS A 163 5.57 -11.12 21.82
N PRO A 164 6.74 -10.46 21.76
CA PRO A 164 6.91 -9.18 21.06
C PRO A 164 6.46 -9.26 19.59
N PHE A 165 6.76 -10.37 18.92
CA PHE A 165 6.40 -10.56 17.53
C PHE A 165 4.89 -10.56 17.26
N ALA A 166 4.08 -11.07 18.20
CA ALA A 166 2.62 -11.03 18.10
C ALA A 166 2.10 -9.59 18.15
N PHE A 167 2.61 -8.80 19.11
CA PHE A 167 2.24 -7.41 19.28
C PHE A 167 2.62 -6.55 18.07
N TYR A 168 3.85 -6.71 17.58
CA TYR A 168 4.31 -6.07 16.35
C TYR A 168 3.37 -6.35 15.17
N ARG A 169 3.07 -7.64 14.89
CA ARG A 169 2.19 -8.02 13.79
C ARG A 169 0.80 -7.43 13.95
N TRP A 170 0.27 -7.42 15.16
CA TRP A 170 -1.03 -6.83 15.44
C TRP A 170 -1.09 -5.33 15.21
N MET A 171 -0.07 -4.58 15.63
CA MET A 171 0.00 -3.15 15.35
C MET A 171 0.06 -2.88 13.85
N VAL A 172 0.93 -3.59 13.11
CA VAL A 172 1.05 -3.45 11.66
C VAL A 172 -0.26 -3.79 10.97
N ASN A 173 -0.93 -4.88 11.36
CA ASN A 173 -2.21 -5.28 10.79
C ASN A 173 -3.29 -4.25 11.10
N THR A 174 -3.45 -3.86 12.35
CA THR A 174 -4.51 -2.94 12.79
C THR A 174 -4.36 -1.59 12.10
N ILE A 175 -3.17 -0.99 12.15
CA ILE A 175 -2.92 0.35 11.61
C ILE A 175 -2.82 0.29 10.07
N GLY A 176 -2.10 -0.69 9.52
CA GLY A 176 -1.93 -0.85 8.07
C GLY A 176 -3.25 -1.11 7.35
N PHE A 177 -4.11 -1.96 7.91
CA PHE A 177 -5.43 -2.20 7.33
C PHE A 177 -6.40 -1.05 7.53
N ALA A 178 -6.30 -0.28 8.63
CA ALA A 178 -7.05 0.97 8.76
C ALA A 178 -6.73 1.91 7.58
N PHE A 179 -5.44 2.14 7.29
CA PHE A 179 -5.04 2.93 6.12
C PHE A 179 -5.57 2.35 4.80
N ILE A 180 -5.47 1.03 4.59
CA ILE A 180 -6.00 0.39 3.37
C ILE A 180 -7.51 0.63 3.24
N ILE A 181 -8.28 0.47 4.32
CA ILE A 181 -9.74 0.66 4.34
C ILE A 181 -10.08 2.13 4.06
N MET A 182 -9.40 3.08 4.70
CA MET A 182 -9.54 4.51 4.43
C MET A 182 -9.31 4.83 2.95
N PHE A 183 -8.17 4.40 2.39
CA PHE A 183 -7.86 4.68 0.99
C PHE A 183 -8.83 3.98 0.04
N ALA A 184 -9.28 2.77 0.36
CA ALA A 184 -10.29 2.05 -0.42
C ALA A 184 -11.61 2.82 -0.49
N ILE A 185 -12.15 3.22 0.65
CA ILE A 185 -13.41 3.97 0.73
C ILE A 185 -13.24 5.32 0.03
N GLY A 186 -12.15 6.02 0.30
CA GLY A 186 -11.84 7.32 -0.32
C GLY A 186 -11.76 7.24 -1.84
N ASP A 187 -11.03 6.27 -2.38
CA ASP A 187 -10.92 6.06 -3.84
C ASP A 187 -12.26 5.63 -4.45
N LEU A 188 -13.00 4.70 -3.83
CA LEU A 188 -14.31 4.28 -4.32
C LEU A 188 -15.30 5.44 -4.37
N VAL A 189 -15.35 6.28 -3.32
CA VAL A 189 -16.19 7.47 -3.28
C VAL A 189 -15.72 8.49 -4.32
N ARG A 190 -14.42 8.77 -4.42
CA ARG A 190 -13.85 9.67 -5.43
C ARG A 190 -14.23 9.24 -6.85
N LEU A 191 -14.10 7.95 -7.15
CA LEU A 191 -14.27 7.43 -8.50
C LEU A 191 -15.74 7.18 -8.88
N MET A 192 -16.63 6.92 -7.92
CA MET A 192 -18.04 6.60 -8.18
C MET A 192 -19.01 7.72 -7.80
N TYR A 193 -18.67 8.54 -6.80
CA TYR A 193 -19.55 9.51 -6.15
C TYR A 193 -18.78 10.75 -5.67
N ASN A 194 -17.91 11.34 -6.52
CA ASN A 194 -17.00 12.42 -6.15
C ASN A 194 -17.67 13.59 -5.41
N THR A 195 -18.91 13.92 -5.76
CA THR A 195 -19.69 14.99 -5.10
C THR A 195 -19.89 14.76 -3.60
N CYS A 196 -19.88 13.49 -3.17
CA CYS A 196 -20.00 13.09 -1.77
C CYS A 196 -18.66 12.94 -1.05
N LEU A 197 -17.52 13.15 -1.74
CA LEU A 197 -16.20 13.06 -1.14
C LEU A 197 -15.97 14.25 -0.19
N PRO A 198 -15.56 14.03 1.08
CA PRO A 198 -15.24 15.11 2.00
C PRO A 198 -14.16 16.04 1.45
N PRO A 199 -14.26 17.38 1.63
CA PRO A 199 -13.29 18.33 1.07
C PRO A 199 -11.84 18.07 1.49
N TRP A 200 -11.63 17.65 2.75
CA TRP A 200 -10.30 17.30 3.25
C TRP A 200 -9.74 16.07 2.52
N ALA A 201 -10.57 15.07 2.23
CA ALA A 201 -10.18 13.87 1.50
C ALA A 201 -9.90 14.20 0.03
N ALA A 202 -10.75 15.02 -0.60
CA ALA A 202 -10.52 15.53 -1.96
C ALA A 202 -9.17 16.27 -2.08
N THR A 203 -8.85 17.11 -1.09
CA THR A 203 -7.57 17.83 -1.02
C THR A 203 -6.40 16.85 -0.87
N TRP A 204 -6.53 15.85 -0.01
CA TRP A 204 -5.51 14.81 0.16
C TRP A 204 -5.26 14.08 -1.16
N PHE A 205 -6.30 13.49 -1.77
CA PHE A 205 -6.15 12.74 -3.02
C PHE A 205 -5.56 13.60 -4.14
N THR A 206 -6.08 14.81 -4.36
CA THR A 206 -5.54 15.70 -5.41
C THR A 206 -4.08 16.12 -5.15
N SER A 207 -3.64 16.14 -3.89
CA SER A 207 -2.24 16.42 -3.57
C SER A 207 -1.30 15.23 -3.82
N SER A 208 -1.79 13.99 -3.73
CA SER A 208 -0.97 12.77 -3.70
C SER A 208 -1.00 11.95 -4.99
N ILE A 209 -2.08 12.01 -5.77
CA ILE A 209 -2.22 11.20 -7.00
C ILE A 209 -1.49 11.80 -8.20
N LYS A 210 -1.16 10.97 -9.18
CA LYS A 210 -0.73 11.36 -10.53
C LYS A 210 -1.92 11.66 -11.44
N GLU A 211 -1.64 12.24 -12.60
CA GLU A 211 -2.68 12.57 -13.59
C GLU A 211 -3.41 11.32 -14.12
N ASP A 212 -2.68 10.23 -14.36
CA ASP A 212 -3.26 8.95 -14.80
C ASP A 212 -4.12 8.27 -13.71
N GLU A 213 -3.79 8.52 -12.44
CA GLU A 213 -4.55 8.06 -11.28
C GLU A 213 -5.85 8.86 -11.03
N LEU A 214 -6.12 9.93 -11.79
CA LEU A 214 -7.43 10.61 -11.75
C LEU A 214 -8.56 9.69 -12.18
N VAL A 215 -8.29 8.73 -13.05
CA VAL A 215 -9.35 7.85 -13.57
C VAL A 215 -9.33 6.49 -12.90
N THR A 216 -8.28 6.12 -12.17
CA THR A 216 -8.18 4.79 -11.53
C THR A 216 -7.86 4.93 -10.03
N PHE A 217 -7.64 3.82 -9.33
CA PHE A 217 -7.27 3.85 -7.90
C PHE A 217 -5.91 4.52 -7.71
N SER A 218 -5.72 5.18 -6.57
CA SER A 218 -4.43 5.71 -6.16
C SER A 218 -3.42 4.57 -5.93
N ALA A 219 -2.12 4.83 -6.10
CA ALA A 219 -1.07 3.85 -5.87
C ALA A 219 -0.93 3.39 -4.40
N THR A 220 -1.50 4.13 -3.44
CA THR A 220 -1.26 3.91 -2.00
C THR A 220 -1.84 2.60 -1.49
N ALA A 221 -3.14 2.32 -1.70
CA ALA A 221 -3.75 1.07 -1.25
C ALA A 221 -3.13 -0.17 -1.95
N PRO A 222 -2.91 -0.17 -3.28
CA PRO A 222 -2.25 -1.27 -3.98
C PRO A 222 -0.83 -1.56 -3.47
N LEU A 223 -0.07 -0.52 -3.10
CA LEU A 223 1.26 -0.68 -2.51
C LEU A 223 1.18 -1.51 -1.22
N VAL A 224 0.32 -1.11 -0.28
CA VAL A 224 0.20 -1.80 1.01
C VAL A 224 -0.40 -3.20 0.84
N LEU A 225 -1.39 -3.36 -0.03
CA LEU A 225 -1.96 -4.66 -0.39
C LEU A 225 -0.91 -5.62 -0.96
N GLY A 226 0.03 -5.12 -1.76
CA GLY A 226 1.14 -5.88 -2.30
C GLY A 226 2.14 -6.35 -1.24
N LEU A 227 2.13 -5.78 -0.02
CA LEU A 227 2.96 -6.20 1.11
C LEU A 227 2.29 -7.29 1.95
N VAL A 228 0.96 -7.40 1.93
CA VAL A 228 0.18 -8.29 2.81
C VAL A 228 0.67 -9.76 2.84
N PRO A 229 1.01 -10.40 1.71
CA PRO A 229 1.49 -11.79 1.73
C PRO A 229 2.75 -12.00 2.57
N PHE A 230 3.53 -10.94 2.79
CA PHE A 230 4.82 -10.99 3.46
C PHE A 230 4.74 -10.65 4.96
N LEU A 231 3.55 -10.36 5.50
CA LEU A 231 3.35 -10.19 6.95
C LEU A 231 3.69 -11.45 7.76
N PHE A 232 3.63 -12.62 7.11
CA PHE A 232 4.02 -13.90 7.69
C PHE A 232 5.54 -14.11 7.73
N ALA A 233 6.32 -13.30 7.01
CA ALA A 233 7.76 -13.42 6.97
C ALA A 233 8.41 -12.84 8.25
N PRO A 234 9.69 -13.16 8.51
CA PRO A 234 10.47 -12.47 9.53
C PRO A 234 10.51 -10.96 9.29
N TYR A 235 10.61 -10.18 10.38
CA TYR A 235 10.59 -8.72 10.35
C TYR A 235 11.56 -8.12 9.32
N GLN A 236 12.81 -8.60 9.28
CA GLN A 236 13.85 -8.11 8.38
C GLN A 236 13.47 -8.29 6.91
N LEU A 237 12.86 -9.44 6.56
CA LEU A 237 12.42 -9.72 5.21
C LEU A 237 11.26 -8.79 4.85
N PHE A 238 10.24 -8.73 5.70
CA PHE A 238 9.07 -7.89 5.46
C PHE A 238 9.45 -6.39 5.34
N LEU A 239 10.31 -5.90 6.23
CA LEU A 239 10.86 -4.55 6.17
C LEU A 239 11.63 -4.31 4.87
N SER A 240 12.43 -5.29 4.42
CA SER A 240 13.16 -5.19 3.15
C SER A 240 12.21 -5.01 1.97
N VAL A 241 11.13 -5.80 1.91
CA VAL A 241 10.12 -5.68 0.83
C VAL A 241 9.46 -4.30 0.85
N ALA A 242 9.08 -3.82 2.03
CA ALA A 242 8.48 -2.50 2.20
C ALA A 242 9.44 -1.37 1.79
N LEU A 243 10.71 -1.45 2.20
CA LEU A 243 11.76 -0.48 1.85
C LEU A 243 12.13 -0.52 0.37
N ILE A 244 12.20 -1.67 -0.28
CA ILE A 244 12.43 -1.74 -1.74
C ILE A 244 11.26 -1.05 -2.46
N THR A 245 10.02 -1.42 -2.10
CA THR A 245 8.80 -0.91 -2.76
C THR A 245 8.64 0.61 -2.59
N SER A 246 9.13 1.18 -1.50
CA SER A 246 9.00 2.62 -1.22
C SER A 246 10.28 3.40 -1.47
N LEU A 247 11.38 3.06 -0.81
CA LEU A 247 12.63 3.81 -0.82
C LEU A 247 13.47 3.55 -2.06
N ALA A 248 13.64 2.30 -2.51
CA ALA A 248 14.42 2.03 -3.72
C ALA A 248 13.70 2.58 -4.98
N ASP A 249 12.39 2.41 -5.05
CA ASP A 249 11.53 3.03 -6.06
C ASP A 249 11.55 4.58 -6.00
N ALA A 250 11.57 5.17 -4.79
CA ALA A 250 11.77 6.62 -4.64
C ALA A 250 13.15 7.07 -5.13
N ALA A 251 14.22 6.35 -4.78
CA ALA A 251 15.57 6.64 -5.24
C ALA A 251 15.65 6.60 -6.77
N ALA A 252 15.05 5.58 -7.39
CA ALA A 252 15.01 5.47 -8.85
C ALA A 252 14.29 6.65 -9.52
N SER A 253 13.10 7.00 -9.02
CA SER A 253 12.29 8.08 -9.58
C SER A 253 12.92 9.46 -9.37
N LEU A 254 13.44 9.75 -8.18
CA LEU A 254 14.00 11.07 -7.85
C LEU A 254 15.35 11.31 -8.54
N VAL A 255 16.27 10.35 -8.48
CA VAL A 255 17.56 10.44 -9.18
C VAL A 255 17.34 10.48 -10.69
N GLY A 256 16.44 9.64 -11.20
CA GLY A 256 16.14 9.62 -12.63
C GLY A 256 15.58 10.95 -13.15
N LYS A 257 14.79 11.68 -12.36
CA LYS A 257 14.28 13.01 -12.73
C LYS A 257 15.30 14.13 -12.57
N GLN A 258 16.13 14.08 -11.53
CA GLN A 258 17.07 15.15 -11.22
C GLN A 258 18.36 15.05 -12.05
N PHE A 259 18.84 13.83 -12.30
CA PHE A 259 20.15 13.58 -12.90
C PHE A 259 20.10 12.70 -14.15
N GLY A 260 18.93 12.15 -14.51
CA GLY A 260 18.81 11.24 -15.63
C GLY A 260 19.06 11.91 -16.98
N LYS A 261 20.09 11.45 -17.70
CA LYS A 261 20.44 11.91 -19.05
C LYS A 261 20.22 10.80 -20.08
N HIS A 262 20.28 9.54 -19.67
CA HIS A 262 20.24 8.39 -20.57
C HIS A 262 18.93 7.63 -20.39
N HIS A 263 17.99 7.77 -21.33
CA HIS A 263 16.70 7.09 -21.30
C HIS A 263 16.81 5.62 -21.73
N LEU A 264 16.06 4.72 -21.06
CA LEU A 264 16.04 3.28 -21.38
C LEU A 264 15.49 2.98 -22.78
N SER A 265 14.63 3.85 -23.30
CA SER A 265 14.13 3.79 -24.67
C SER A 265 13.62 5.18 -25.08
N ALA A 266 13.51 5.44 -26.38
CA ALA A 266 13.04 6.73 -26.91
C ALA A 266 11.65 7.16 -26.38
N THR A 267 10.81 6.21 -25.96
CA THR A 267 9.45 6.46 -25.46
C THR A 267 9.31 6.36 -23.95
N SER A 268 10.37 6.03 -23.20
CA SER A 268 10.30 5.81 -21.75
C SER A 268 10.78 7.02 -20.97
N LYS A 269 10.04 7.37 -19.92
CA LYS A 269 10.46 8.38 -18.93
C LYS A 269 11.52 7.83 -17.95
N LYS A 270 11.81 6.53 -17.98
CA LYS A 270 12.81 5.89 -17.12
C LYS A 270 14.22 6.07 -17.67
N THR A 271 15.17 6.29 -16.79
CA THR A 271 16.58 6.55 -17.11
C THR A 271 17.50 5.51 -16.49
N PHE A 272 18.66 5.28 -17.09
CA PHE A 272 19.66 4.35 -16.56
C PHE A 272 20.19 4.80 -15.20
N GLU A 273 20.35 6.11 -14.98
CA GLU A 273 20.80 6.67 -13.71
C GLU A 273 19.80 6.42 -12.59
N GLY A 274 18.49 6.60 -12.87
CA GLY A 274 17.43 6.26 -11.94
C GLY A 274 17.43 4.76 -11.63
N LEU A 275 17.44 3.92 -12.66
CA LEU A 275 17.47 2.46 -12.49
C LEU A 275 18.66 1.99 -11.64
N PHE A 276 19.85 2.52 -11.90
CA PHE A 276 21.06 2.21 -11.14
C PHE A 276 20.95 2.67 -9.68
N ALA A 277 20.43 3.87 -9.42
CA ALA A 277 20.21 4.36 -8.05
C ALA A 277 19.22 3.47 -7.28
N GLY A 278 18.13 3.06 -7.91
CA GLY A 278 17.18 2.11 -7.32
C GLY A 278 17.81 0.74 -7.06
N ALA A 279 18.61 0.22 -8.00
CA ALA A 279 19.29 -1.06 -7.85
C ALA A 279 20.28 -1.07 -6.67
N VAL A 280 21.09 0.00 -6.53
CA VAL A 280 22.01 0.18 -5.40
C VAL A 280 21.25 0.31 -4.07
N ALA A 281 20.15 1.08 -4.06
CA ALA A 281 19.31 1.21 -2.88
C ALA A 281 18.71 -0.14 -2.46
N ALA A 282 18.11 -0.89 -3.40
CA ALA A 282 17.54 -2.20 -3.15
C ALA A 282 18.59 -3.19 -2.60
N PHE A 283 19.79 -3.21 -3.19
CA PHE A 283 20.88 -4.06 -2.75
C PHE A 283 21.27 -3.73 -1.30
N THR A 284 21.47 -2.45 -1.02
CA THR A 284 21.90 -1.97 0.30
C THR A 284 20.85 -2.25 1.36
N ILE A 285 19.58 -2.02 1.06
CA ILE A 285 18.44 -2.32 1.96
C ILE A 285 18.48 -3.78 2.39
N VAL A 286 18.54 -4.71 1.43
CA VAL A 286 18.48 -6.14 1.73
C VAL A 286 19.75 -6.61 2.43
N ALA A 287 20.93 -6.18 1.97
CA ALA A 287 22.20 -6.58 2.58
C ALA A 287 22.26 -6.18 4.07
N LEU A 288 21.83 -4.95 4.40
CA LEU A 288 21.83 -4.46 5.78
C LEU A 288 20.75 -5.13 6.64
N ALA A 289 19.51 -5.21 6.14
CA ALA A 289 18.42 -5.80 6.91
C ALA A 289 18.65 -7.30 7.16
N MET A 290 18.99 -8.06 6.12
CA MET A 290 19.15 -9.50 6.19
C MET A 290 20.47 -9.93 6.84
N GLY A 291 21.51 -9.08 6.81
CA GLY A 291 22.79 -9.36 7.49
C GLY A 291 22.66 -9.53 9.00
N THR A 292 21.54 -9.10 9.61
CA THR A 292 21.22 -9.34 11.02
C THR A 292 20.47 -10.65 11.28
N LEU A 293 19.97 -11.31 10.23
CA LEU A 293 19.13 -12.50 10.33
C LEU A 293 19.82 -13.77 9.81
N VAL A 294 20.62 -13.66 8.76
CA VAL A 294 21.28 -14.79 8.08
C VAL A 294 22.78 -14.51 7.92
N SER A 295 23.56 -15.53 7.53
CA SER A 295 24.99 -15.31 7.24
C SER A 295 25.19 -14.28 6.14
N ILE A 296 26.31 -13.55 6.18
CA ILE A 296 26.60 -12.48 5.22
C ILE A 296 26.55 -12.97 3.76
N THR A 297 27.01 -14.20 3.49
CA THR A 297 26.97 -14.79 2.14
C THR A 297 25.53 -14.96 1.65
N ILE A 298 24.62 -15.41 2.53
CA ILE A 298 23.20 -15.56 2.20
C ILE A 298 22.56 -14.18 2.01
N ALA A 299 22.83 -13.24 2.91
CA ALA A 299 22.31 -11.87 2.82
C ALA A 299 22.71 -11.18 1.51
N LEU A 300 23.96 -11.31 1.08
CA LEU A 300 24.45 -10.78 -0.19
C LEU A 300 23.80 -11.48 -1.41
N SER A 301 23.55 -12.79 -1.31
CA SER A 301 22.86 -13.56 -2.35
C SER A 301 21.40 -13.12 -2.48
N MET A 302 20.70 -12.94 -1.36
CA MET A 302 19.35 -12.39 -1.31
C MET A 302 19.29 -10.97 -1.86
N ALA A 303 20.28 -10.13 -1.53
CA ALA A 303 20.39 -8.76 -2.04
C ALA A 303 20.56 -8.73 -3.57
N ALA A 304 21.44 -9.57 -4.13
CA ALA A 304 21.64 -9.68 -5.57
C ALA A 304 20.35 -10.12 -6.30
N ILE A 305 19.61 -11.09 -5.74
CA ILE A 305 18.35 -11.58 -6.31
C ILE A 305 17.27 -10.50 -6.26
N ALA A 306 17.07 -9.85 -5.12
CA ALA A 306 16.10 -8.77 -4.98
C ALA A 306 16.39 -7.59 -5.90
N THR A 307 17.66 -7.17 -6.01
CA THR A 307 18.07 -6.13 -6.95
C THR A 307 17.80 -6.51 -8.39
N SER A 308 18.09 -7.76 -8.77
CA SER A 308 17.81 -8.26 -10.13
C SER A 308 16.31 -8.23 -10.42
N LEU A 309 15.47 -8.69 -9.48
CA LEU A 309 14.02 -8.66 -9.61
C LEU A 309 13.47 -7.24 -9.69
N PHE A 310 13.95 -6.32 -8.84
CA PHE A 310 13.59 -4.90 -8.89
C PHE A 310 13.91 -4.30 -10.26
N VAL A 311 15.13 -4.52 -10.77
CA VAL A 311 15.55 -4.03 -12.10
C VAL A 311 14.68 -4.61 -13.21
N LEU A 312 14.42 -5.91 -13.19
CA LEU A 312 13.58 -6.58 -14.18
C LEU A 312 12.15 -6.02 -14.16
N VAL A 313 11.55 -5.89 -12.98
CA VAL A 313 10.21 -5.32 -12.85
C VAL A 313 10.20 -3.89 -13.35
N ASP A 314 11.18 -3.06 -12.97
CA ASP A 314 11.23 -1.67 -13.39
C ASP A 314 11.41 -1.51 -14.91
N ILE A 315 12.20 -2.37 -15.57
CA ILE A 315 12.37 -2.34 -17.03
C ILE A 315 11.11 -2.83 -17.76
N PHE A 316 10.54 -3.96 -17.34
CA PHE A 316 9.55 -4.69 -18.13
C PHE A 316 8.10 -4.36 -17.79
N THR A 317 7.84 -3.77 -16.61
CA THR A 317 6.48 -3.45 -16.18
C THR A 317 6.00 -2.13 -16.79
N LYS A 318 5.24 -2.25 -17.90
CA LYS A 318 4.66 -1.09 -18.61
C LYS A 318 3.16 -0.91 -18.36
N LYS A 319 2.44 -1.98 -18.08
CA LYS A 319 0.97 -1.99 -17.96
C LYS A 319 0.48 -2.19 -16.53
N LEU A 320 1.27 -2.91 -15.70
CA LEU A 320 0.91 -3.16 -14.32
C LEU A 320 1.42 -2.06 -13.41
N SER A 321 0.76 -1.86 -12.27
CA SER A 321 1.26 -0.95 -11.23
C SER A 321 2.58 -1.48 -10.68
N ASP A 322 3.64 -0.70 -10.85
CA ASP A 322 4.97 -0.97 -10.29
C ASP A 322 4.91 -1.19 -8.77
N ASN A 323 4.06 -0.45 -8.06
CA ASN A 323 3.86 -0.59 -6.61
C ASN A 323 3.30 -1.96 -6.19
N ILE A 324 2.62 -2.68 -7.08
CA ILE A 324 2.13 -4.04 -6.82
C ILE A 324 3.19 -5.06 -7.22
N VAL A 325 3.73 -4.92 -8.44
CA VAL A 325 4.62 -5.94 -9.00
C VAL A 325 5.97 -5.96 -8.29
N ASN A 326 6.51 -4.79 -7.90
CA ASN A 326 7.78 -4.74 -7.17
C ASN A 326 7.68 -5.45 -5.82
N SER A 327 6.63 -5.19 -5.04
CA SER A 327 6.47 -5.80 -3.72
C SER A 327 6.31 -7.31 -3.83
N LEU A 328 5.44 -7.78 -4.74
CA LEU A 328 5.19 -9.20 -4.93
C LEU A 328 6.42 -9.92 -5.48
N ALA A 329 7.04 -9.41 -6.54
CA ALA A 329 8.20 -10.06 -7.15
C ALA A 329 9.39 -10.10 -6.19
N CYS A 330 9.77 -8.96 -5.60
CA CYS A 330 10.91 -8.90 -4.70
C CYS A 330 10.65 -9.71 -3.42
N GLY A 331 9.46 -9.60 -2.84
CA GLY A 331 9.10 -10.36 -1.64
C GLY A 331 9.06 -11.86 -1.88
N THR A 332 8.45 -12.33 -2.98
CA THR A 332 8.44 -13.75 -3.32
C THR A 332 9.86 -14.27 -3.57
N GLY A 333 10.69 -13.51 -4.29
CA GLY A 333 12.10 -13.87 -4.51
C GLY A 333 12.88 -14.01 -3.20
N LEU A 334 12.74 -13.04 -2.29
CA LEU A 334 13.37 -13.09 -0.97
C LEU A 334 12.88 -14.28 -0.14
N VAL A 335 11.57 -14.55 -0.10
CA VAL A 335 11.00 -15.67 0.65
C VAL A 335 11.50 -17.01 0.10
N ILE A 336 11.54 -17.19 -1.22
CA ILE A 336 12.03 -18.44 -1.82
C ILE A 336 13.48 -18.70 -1.41
N VAL A 337 14.36 -17.70 -1.52
CA VAL A 337 15.76 -17.85 -1.13
C VAL A 337 15.90 -18.13 0.36
N PHE A 338 15.13 -17.42 1.20
CA PHE A 338 15.13 -17.63 2.64
C PHE A 338 14.71 -19.05 3.04
N LEU A 339 13.76 -19.66 2.32
CA LEU A 339 13.30 -21.02 2.57
C LEU A 339 14.25 -22.11 2.06
N LEU A 340 15.18 -21.78 1.17
CA LEU A 340 16.13 -22.73 0.59
C LEU A 340 17.43 -22.86 1.39
N VAL A 341 17.62 -22.03 2.43
CA VAL A 341 18.84 -21.99 3.25
C VAL A 341 18.56 -22.34 4.68
#